data_AF-A0A5N7ZNL8-F1
#
_entry.id   AF-A0A5N7ZNL8-F1
#
_cell.length_a   1.000
_cell.length_b   1.000
_cell.length_c   1.000
_cell.angle_alpha   90.00
_cell.angle_beta   90.00
_cell.angle_gamma   90.00
#
_symmetry.space_group_name_H-M   'P 1'
#
loop_
_entity.id
_entity.type
_entity.pdbx_description
1 polymer ?
#
loop_
_entity_poly.entity_id
_entity_poly.type
_entity_poly.pdbx_seq_one_letter_code
_entity_poly.pdbx_strand_id
1 'polypeptide(L)'
;MKKTFVDVMLELPVDATLRDFLTTHSLPVPHGFAWDDTPETSQFLVEAVKVWPDIAARDRMTANLMASVQLGDAAGKQAMFEAAVADGAALAGLALCASDVHRSFWLYVHHPALFERAYDFSFWEQHGQQTQQYDLGLKRQPNGSDANLTALRHAISAFYKRELQCGDGSVAHLVERSPGVFLLSVHVKDMAMLRLEFEGATLKRRVGNPNIHMVLEYAKSTGVVRTLVRGRTVALDGRITEAARANPGGRYLKRL
;
A
#
# COMPACT_ATOMS: atom_id res chain seq x y z
N MET A 1 11.56 1.16 -16.71
CA MET A 1 10.53 0.32 -17.37
C MET A 1 9.74 -0.37 -16.27
N LYS A 2 8.41 -0.47 -16.36
CA LYS A 2 7.62 -1.18 -15.33
C LYS A 2 7.82 -2.69 -15.52
N LYS A 3 8.28 -3.40 -14.49
CA LYS A 3 8.47 -4.86 -14.54
C LYS A 3 7.14 -5.55 -14.82
N THR A 4 7.17 -6.58 -15.64
CA THR A 4 6.07 -7.51 -15.88
C THR A 4 6.14 -8.68 -14.89
N PHE A 5 5.09 -9.49 -14.81
CA PHE A 5 5.12 -10.69 -13.98
C PHE A 5 6.19 -11.68 -14.44
N VAL A 6 6.49 -11.72 -15.75
CA VAL A 6 7.55 -12.56 -16.32
C VAL A 6 8.90 -12.12 -15.78
N ASP A 7 9.18 -10.82 -15.83
CA ASP A 7 10.45 -10.27 -15.31
C ASP A 7 10.62 -10.60 -13.82
N VAL A 8 9.53 -10.48 -13.05
CA VAL A 8 9.54 -10.79 -11.61
C VAL A 8 9.78 -12.28 -11.35
N MET A 9 9.06 -13.17 -12.05
CA MET A 9 9.23 -14.61 -11.86
C MET A 9 10.62 -15.12 -12.25
N LEU A 10 11.28 -14.48 -13.21
CA LEU A 10 12.64 -14.82 -13.61
C LEU A 10 13.71 -14.27 -12.65
N GLU A 11 13.39 -13.25 -11.85
CA GLU A 11 14.30 -12.64 -10.88
C GLU A 11 14.19 -13.23 -9.47
N LEU A 12 13.02 -13.79 -9.13
CA LEU A 12 12.82 -14.48 -7.86
C LEU A 12 13.48 -15.87 -7.89
N PRO A 13 14.15 -16.28 -6.81
CA PRO A 13 14.65 -17.65 -6.71
C PRO A 13 13.49 -18.63 -6.57
N VAL A 14 13.66 -19.83 -7.12
CA VAL A 14 12.72 -20.94 -6.89
C VAL A 14 13.01 -21.57 -5.54
N ASP A 15 12.60 -20.88 -4.48
CA ASP A 15 12.74 -21.32 -3.11
C ASP A 15 11.41 -21.80 -2.51
N ALA A 16 11.43 -22.17 -1.22
CA ALA A 16 10.22 -22.58 -0.50
C ALA A 16 9.15 -21.48 -0.51
N THR A 17 9.55 -20.20 -0.46
CA THR A 17 8.60 -19.07 -0.45
C THR A 17 7.84 -18.97 -1.77
N LEU A 18 8.55 -19.01 -2.90
CA LEU A 18 7.92 -18.96 -4.23
C LEU A 18 7.05 -20.20 -4.47
N ARG A 19 7.55 -21.38 -4.11
CA ARG A 19 6.79 -22.64 -4.21
C ARG A 19 5.48 -22.56 -3.42
N ASP A 20 5.54 -22.19 -2.15
CA ASP A 20 4.38 -22.21 -1.27
C ASP A 20 3.37 -21.14 -1.69
N PHE A 21 3.84 -19.98 -2.16
CA PHE A 21 3.00 -18.94 -2.77
C PHE A 21 2.25 -19.45 -4.01
N LEU A 22 2.95 -20.04 -4.98
CA LEU A 22 2.34 -20.54 -6.21
C LEU A 22 1.38 -21.71 -5.94
N THR A 23 1.73 -22.59 -4.98
CA THR A 23 0.89 -23.71 -4.54
C THR A 23 -0.39 -23.22 -3.87
N THR A 24 -0.31 -22.20 -3.01
CA THR A 24 -1.48 -21.57 -2.36
C THR A 24 -2.44 -20.98 -3.40
N HIS A 25 -1.88 -20.42 -4.48
CA HIS A 25 -2.66 -19.93 -5.61
C HIS A 25 -3.19 -21.04 -6.53
N SER A 26 -2.84 -22.31 -6.28
CA SER A 26 -3.24 -23.48 -7.08
C SER A 26 -2.74 -23.46 -8.52
N LEU A 27 -1.50 -22.96 -8.74
CA LEU A 27 -0.85 -23.04 -10.04
C LEU A 27 -0.76 -24.52 -10.49
N PRO A 28 -1.25 -24.87 -11.69
CA PRO A 28 -1.14 -26.25 -12.19
C PRO A 28 0.30 -26.56 -12.56
N VAL A 29 0.95 -27.39 -11.75
CA VAL A 29 2.27 -27.99 -12.04
C VAL A 29 2.15 -29.51 -12.07
N PRO A 30 2.98 -30.23 -12.85
CA PRO A 30 2.97 -31.68 -12.89
C PRO A 30 3.20 -32.31 -11.51
N HIS A 31 2.60 -33.47 -11.27
CA HIS A 31 2.92 -34.25 -10.06
C HIS A 31 4.40 -34.61 -10.04
N GLY A 32 5.06 -34.40 -8.90
CA GLY A 32 6.49 -34.63 -8.74
C GLY A 32 7.38 -33.57 -9.40
N PHE A 33 6.83 -32.40 -9.75
CA PHE A 33 7.62 -31.27 -10.25
C PHE A 33 8.76 -30.93 -9.29
N ALA A 34 9.99 -30.86 -9.83
CA ALA A 34 11.19 -30.52 -9.08
C ALA A 34 11.30 -29.00 -8.96
N TRP A 35 11.32 -28.50 -7.73
CA TRP A 35 11.37 -27.08 -7.40
C TRP A 35 12.82 -26.59 -7.23
N ASP A 36 13.68 -26.95 -8.17
CA ASP A 36 15.09 -26.57 -8.13
C ASP A 36 15.27 -25.14 -8.66
N ASP A 37 16.12 -24.34 -8.01
CA ASP A 37 16.43 -22.97 -8.42
C ASP A 37 17.33 -22.95 -9.67
N THR A 38 16.70 -23.14 -10.82
CA THR A 38 17.34 -23.15 -12.13
C THR A 38 16.58 -22.27 -13.13
N PRO A 39 17.26 -21.68 -14.13
CA PRO A 39 16.60 -20.91 -15.19
C PRO A 39 15.50 -21.70 -15.91
N GLU A 40 15.70 -23.01 -16.11
CA GLU A 40 14.74 -23.90 -16.74
C GLU A 40 13.47 -24.04 -15.92
N THR A 41 13.59 -24.20 -14.59
CA THR A 41 12.46 -24.23 -13.65
C THR A 41 11.69 -22.92 -13.69
N SER A 42 12.36 -21.78 -13.59
CA SER A 42 11.72 -20.46 -13.63
C SER A 42 10.97 -20.22 -14.95
N GLN A 43 11.59 -20.60 -16.07
CA GLN A 43 10.96 -20.50 -17.39
C GLN A 43 9.73 -21.41 -17.51
N PHE A 44 9.80 -22.64 -16.98
CA PHE A 44 8.66 -23.54 -16.94
C PHE A 44 7.50 -22.94 -16.15
N LEU A 45 7.76 -22.38 -14.97
CA LEU A 45 6.73 -21.75 -14.13
C LEU A 45 6.09 -20.55 -14.84
N VAL A 46 6.89 -19.74 -15.56
CA VAL A 46 6.36 -18.64 -16.39
C VAL A 46 5.40 -19.16 -17.47
N GLU A 47 5.78 -20.21 -18.19
CA GLU A 47 4.90 -20.79 -19.22
C GLU A 47 3.64 -21.42 -18.63
N ALA A 48 3.75 -22.09 -17.47
CA ALA A 48 2.61 -22.64 -16.74
C ALA A 48 1.60 -21.54 -16.37
N VAL A 49 2.07 -20.36 -15.94
CA VAL A 49 1.20 -19.21 -15.66
C VAL A 49 0.53 -18.68 -16.94
N LYS A 50 1.26 -18.60 -18.06
CA LYS A 50 0.72 -18.09 -19.34
C LYS A 50 -0.41 -18.95 -19.88
N VAL A 51 -0.27 -20.28 -19.80
CA VAL A 51 -1.26 -21.24 -20.33
C VAL A 51 -2.32 -21.66 -19.31
N TRP A 52 -2.31 -21.08 -18.10
CA TRP A 52 -3.23 -21.42 -17.03
C TRP A 52 -4.69 -21.15 -17.44
N PRO A 53 -5.56 -22.18 -17.55
CA PRO A 53 -6.94 -22.00 -18.01
C PRO A 53 -7.85 -21.21 -17.07
N ASP A 54 -7.60 -21.23 -15.75
CA ASP A 54 -8.34 -20.41 -14.80
C ASP A 54 -7.81 -18.97 -14.81
N ILE A 55 -8.38 -18.17 -15.71
CA ILE A 55 -8.02 -16.76 -15.90
C ILE A 55 -8.19 -15.96 -14.60
N ALA A 56 -9.24 -16.23 -13.82
CA ALA A 56 -9.50 -15.47 -12.61
C ALA A 56 -8.47 -15.78 -11.52
N ALA A 57 -8.07 -17.05 -11.36
CA ALA A 57 -6.99 -17.43 -10.45
C ALA A 57 -5.64 -16.87 -10.90
N ARG A 58 -5.33 -16.99 -12.19
CA ARG A 58 -4.11 -16.43 -12.79
C ARG A 58 -4.00 -14.93 -12.54
N ASP A 59 -5.05 -14.17 -12.88
CA ASP A 59 -5.02 -12.71 -12.75
C ASP A 59 -4.91 -12.27 -11.28
N ARG A 60 -5.55 -12.98 -10.33
CA ARG A 60 -5.38 -12.74 -8.89
C ARG A 60 -3.95 -13.02 -8.43
N MET A 61 -3.37 -14.15 -8.83
CA MET A 61 -1.99 -14.50 -8.48
C MET A 61 -1.01 -13.48 -9.04
N THR A 62 -1.14 -13.13 -10.33
CA THR A 62 -0.31 -12.11 -10.97
C THR A 62 -0.46 -10.76 -10.28
N ALA A 63 -1.67 -10.35 -9.90
CA ALA A 63 -1.86 -9.11 -9.15
C ALA A 63 -1.14 -9.13 -7.80
N ASN A 64 -1.22 -10.24 -7.05
CA ASN A 64 -0.51 -10.41 -5.78
C ASN A 64 1.02 -10.39 -5.97
N LEU A 65 1.53 -11.10 -6.99
CA LEU A 65 2.97 -11.11 -7.32
C LEU A 65 3.48 -9.71 -7.70
N MET A 66 2.68 -8.94 -8.44
CA MET A 66 3.07 -7.57 -8.79
C MET A 66 2.96 -6.61 -7.60
N ALA A 67 2.05 -6.87 -6.66
CA ALA A 67 1.94 -6.11 -5.42
C ALA A 67 3.13 -6.39 -4.49
N SER A 68 3.57 -7.64 -4.40
CA SER A 68 4.62 -8.07 -3.49
C SER A 68 6.01 -7.53 -3.81
N VAL A 69 6.23 -6.99 -5.01
CA VAL A 69 7.54 -6.46 -5.44
C VAL A 69 7.61 -4.94 -5.49
N GLN A 70 6.59 -4.24 -4.96
CA GLN A 70 6.55 -2.77 -5.00
C GLN A 70 7.65 -2.10 -4.17
N LEU A 71 8.31 -2.82 -3.25
CA LEU A 71 9.45 -2.34 -2.45
C LEU A 71 10.80 -2.85 -2.97
N GLY A 72 10.85 -3.41 -4.18
CA GLY A 72 12.05 -3.99 -4.77
C GLY A 72 13.11 -2.99 -5.28
N ASP A 73 13.04 -1.72 -4.88
CA ASP A 73 14.03 -0.69 -5.21
C ASP A 73 14.88 -0.29 -3.98
N ALA A 74 15.87 0.59 -4.17
CA ALA A 74 16.78 0.99 -3.10
C ALA A 74 16.08 1.73 -1.94
N ALA A 75 15.03 2.50 -2.23
CA ALA A 75 14.26 3.19 -1.19
C ALA A 75 13.37 2.21 -0.41
N GLY A 76 12.74 1.28 -1.12
CA GLY A 76 11.97 0.18 -0.55
C GLY A 76 12.83 -0.72 0.34
N LYS A 77 14.08 -1.02 -0.07
CA LYS A 77 15.05 -1.71 0.78
C LYS A 77 15.21 -1.04 2.14
N GLN A 78 15.54 0.26 2.15
CA GLN A 78 15.73 0.99 3.41
C GLN A 78 14.46 0.93 4.28
N ALA A 79 13.30 1.15 3.67
CA ALA A 79 12.02 1.11 4.35
C ALA A 79 11.68 -0.27 4.96
N MET A 80 12.02 -1.36 4.27
CA MET A 80 11.83 -2.73 4.78
C MET A 80 12.68 -2.99 6.02
N PHE A 81 13.96 -2.58 6.02
CA PHE A 81 14.83 -2.74 7.19
C PHE A 81 14.42 -1.83 8.36
N GLU A 82 13.96 -0.61 8.09
CA GLU A 82 13.41 0.29 9.12
C GLU A 82 12.13 -0.28 9.74
N ALA A 83 11.21 -0.82 8.92
CA ALA A 83 9.97 -1.42 9.40
C ALA A 83 10.20 -2.68 10.26
N ALA A 84 11.23 -3.48 9.91
CA ALA A 84 11.58 -4.71 10.58
C ALA A 84 12.54 -4.52 11.78
N VAL A 85 13.00 -3.31 12.10
CA VAL A 85 14.09 -3.08 13.09
C VAL A 85 13.83 -3.71 14.48
N ALA A 86 12.56 -3.84 14.87
CA ALA A 86 12.14 -4.43 16.14
C ALA A 86 11.83 -5.94 16.07
N ASP A 87 11.85 -6.54 14.87
CA ASP A 87 11.56 -7.96 14.62
C ASP A 87 12.84 -8.66 14.12
N GLY A 88 13.55 -9.32 15.05
CA GLY A 88 14.81 -10.01 14.74
C GLY A 88 14.67 -11.15 13.73
N ALA A 89 13.51 -11.82 13.67
CA ALA A 89 13.27 -12.89 12.71
C ALA A 89 13.07 -12.33 11.30
N ALA A 90 12.29 -11.24 11.19
CA ALA A 90 12.11 -10.54 9.91
C ALA A 90 13.44 -9.96 9.39
N LEU A 91 14.27 -9.37 10.25
CA LEU A 91 15.60 -8.86 9.87
C LEU A 91 16.51 -9.98 9.35
N ALA A 92 16.55 -11.12 10.03
CA ALA A 92 17.33 -12.27 9.61
C ALA A 92 16.87 -12.79 8.24
N GLY A 93 15.55 -12.91 8.03
CA GLY A 93 14.98 -13.30 6.74
C GLY A 93 15.35 -12.34 5.60
N LEU A 94 15.17 -11.02 5.83
CA LEU A 94 15.55 -9.99 4.86
C LEU A 94 17.06 -10.03 4.52
N ALA A 95 17.92 -10.34 5.48
CA ALA A 95 19.36 -10.45 5.24
C ALA A 95 19.72 -11.64 4.35
N LEU A 96 18.98 -12.75 4.44
CA LEU A 96 19.21 -13.98 3.67
C LEU A 96 18.70 -13.90 2.23
N CYS A 97 17.77 -13.00 1.91
CA CYS A 97 17.27 -12.84 0.55
C CYS A 97 18.36 -12.35 -0.43
N ALA A 98 18.38 -12.93 -1.63
CA ALA A 98 19.39 -12.66 -2.67
C ALA A 98 19.31 -11.26 -3.31
N SER A 99 18.13 -10.63 -3.36
CA SER A 99 17.92 -9.34 -4.02
C SER A 99 16.86 -8.50 -3.29
N ASP A 100 16.75 -7.21 -3.61
CA ASP A 100 15.73 -6.34 -2.99
C ASP A 100 14.30 -6.71 -3.47
N VAL A 101 14.16 -7.22 -4.69
CA VAL A 101 12.88 -7.82 -5.16
C VAL A 101 12.54 -9.06 -4.36
N HIS A 102 13.50 -9.94 -4.09
CA HIS A 102 13.30 -11.09 -3.24
C HIS A 102 12.94 -10.67 -1.81
N ARG A 103 13.63 -9.67 -1.22
CA ARG A 103 13.26 -9.11 0.10
C ARG A 103 11.82 -8.62 0.16
N SER A 104 11.41 -7.86 -0.86
CA SER A 104 10.04 -7.34 -0.98
C SER A 104 9.03 -8.49 -1.03
N PHE A 105 9.27 -9.48 -1.88
CA PHE A 105 8.39 -10.65 -2.02
C PHE A 105 8.32 -11.47 -0.72
N TRP A 106 9.47 -11.78 -0.12
CA TRP A 106 9.55 -12.55 1.12
C TRP A 106 8.81 -11.87 2.26
N LEU A 107 9.01 -10.55 2.44
CA LEU A 107 8.34 -9.79 3.48
C LEU A 107 6.83 -9.74 3.26
N TYR A 108 6.37 -9.61 2.01
CA TYR A 108 4.95 -9.66 1.66
C TYR A 108 4.29 -10.98 2.06
N VAL A 109 4.96 -12.11 1.78
CA VAL A 109 4.43 -13.45 2.04
C VAL A 109 4.44 -13.79 3.52
N HIS A 110 5.56 -13.55 4.21
CA HIS A 110 5.76 -14.02 5.59
C HIS A 110 5.36 -13.00 6.66
N HIS A 111 5.47 -11.70 6.36
CA HIS A 111 5.21 -10.62 7.32
C HIS A 111 4.39 -9.48 6.69
N PRO A 112 3.15 -9.74 6.24
CA PRO A 112 2.34 -8.75 5.50
C PRO A 112 2.16 -7.44 6.26
N ALA A 113 2.05 -7.46 7.60
CA ALA A 113 1.95 -6.25 8.40
C ALA A 113 3.23 -5.38 8.37
N LEU A 114 4.41 -6.00 8.28
CA LEU A 114 5.68 -5.27 8.13
C LEU A 114 5.85 -4.76 6.70
N PHE A 115 5.38 -5.51 5.71
CA PHE A 115 5.34 -5.06 4.32
C PHE A 115 4.52 -3.79 4.15
N GLU A 116 3.29 -3.74 4.68
CA GLU A 116 2.44 -2.54 4.62
C GLU A 116 3.10 -1.35 5.34
N ARG A 117 3.71 -1.57 6.49
CA ARG A 117 4.46 -0.50 7.20
C ARG A 117 5.65 0.02 6.38
N ALA A 118 6.44 -0.88 5.79
CA ALA A 118 7.55 -0.50 4.92
C ALA A 118 7.04 0.26 3.67
N TYR A 119 5.87 -0.10 3.18
CA TYR A 119 5.20 0.60 2.10
C TYR A 119 4.83 2.04 2.47
N ASP A 120 4.30 2.26 3.67
CA ASP A 120 4.01 3.61 4.19
C ASP A 120 5.29 4.45 4.32
N PHE A 121 6.37 3.85 4.82
CA PHE A 121 7.68 4.50 4.96
C PHE A 121 8.26 4.90 3.60
N SER A 122 8.32 3.96 2.65
CA SER A 122 8.82 4.22 1.29
C SER A 122 7.99 5.29 0.58
N PHE A 123 6.66 5.19 0.69
CA PHE A 123 5.75 6.18 0.11
C PHE A 123 5.98 7.58 0.68
N TRP A 124 6.17 7.69 2.00
CA TRP A 124 6.47 8.94 2.67
C TRP A 124 7.78 9.58 2.19
N GLU A 125 8.86 8.80 2.14
CA GLU A 125 10.17 9.29 1.70
C GLU A 125 10.14 9.75 0.23
N GLN A 126 9.44 9.02 -0.64
CA GLN A 126 9.32 9.39 -2.07
C GLN A 126 8.48 10.66 -2.30
N HIS A 127 7.46 10.91 -1.47
CA HIS A 127 6.50 12.00 -1.69
C HIS A 127 6.62 13.13 -0.65
N GLY A 128 7.66 13.11 0.20
CA GLY A 128 7.85 14.06 1.29
C GLY A 128 7.82 15.55 0.86
N GLN A 129 8.24 15.86 -0.37
CA GLN A 129 8.18 17.22 -0.91
C GLN A 129 6.75 17.72 -1.20
N GLN A 130 5.78 16.82 -1.31
CA GLN A 130 4.37 17.14 -1.55
C GLN A 130 3.58 17.26 -0.23
N THR A 131 4.25 17.13 0.91
CA THR A 131 3.61 17.19 2.22
C THR A 131 3.12 18.60 2.53
N GLN A 132 1.97 18.68 3.20
CA GLN A 132 1.51 19.91 3.82
C GLN A 132 2.01 19.92 5.26
N GLN A 133 2.59 21.04 5.68
CA GLN A 133 3.15 21.20 7.02
C GLN A 133 2.26 22.08 7.89
N TYR A 134 2.07 21.66 9.14
CA TYR A 134 1.30 22.35 10.16
C TYR A 134 2.09 22.34 11.47
N ASP A 135 2.06 23.43 12.22
CA ASP A 135 2.56 23.44 13.59
C ASP A 135 1.39 23.23 14.54
N LEU A 136 1.39 22.11 15.28
CA LEU A 136 0.38 21.87 16.30
C LEU A 136 0.73 22.55 17.63
N GLY A 137 1.98 22.96 17.84
CA GLY A 137 2.50 23.46 19.12
C GLY A 137 2.51 22.41 20.24
N LEU A 138 2.06 21.19 19.96
CA LEU A 138 2.02 20.08 20.89
C LEU A 138 3.38 19.38 20.85
N LYS A 139 4.17 19.42 21.91
CA LYS A 139 5.50 18.78 22.03
C LYS A 139 5.47 17.59 22.98
N ARG A 140 4.58 16.63 22.71
CA ARG A 140 4.22 15.55 23.64
C ARG A 140 4.19 14.22 22.90
N GLN A 141 4.39 13.13 23.64
CA GLN A 141 4.29 11.81 23.04
C GLN A 141 2.83 11.54 22.61
N PRO A 142 2.59 11.09 21.37
CA PRO A 142 1.25 10.67 20.95
C PRO A 142 0.78 9.49 21.80
N ASN A 143 -0.49 9.50 22.17
CA ASN A 143 -1.09 8.38 22.90
C ASN A 143 -1.65 7.35 21.90
N GLY A 144 -0.84 6.32 21.64
CA GLY A 144 -1.15 5.21 20.74
C GLY A 144 -1.99 4.08 21.34
N SER A 145 -2.68 4.29 22.46
CA SER A 145 -3.55 3.27 23.05
C SER A 145 -4.63 2.81 22.07
N ASP A 146 -5.01 1.53 22.13
CA ASP A 146 -6.06 0.96 21.27
C ASP A 146 -7.38 1.72 21.36
N ALA A 147 -7.73 2.22 22.55
CA ALA A 147 -8.92 3.03 22.76
C ALA A 147 -8.87 4.33 21.93
N ASN A 148 -7.74 5.03 21.93
CA ASN A 148 -7.56 6.26 21.16
C ASN A 148 -7.47 6.01 19.66
N LEU A 149 -6.77 4.96 19.23
CA LEU A 149 -6.72 4.58 17.81
C LEU A 149 -8.10 4.16 17.30
N THR A 150 -8.92 3.51 18.14
CA THR A 150 -10.32 3.19 17.82
C THR A 150 -11.17 4.46 17.71
N ALA A 151 -11.07 5.38 18.67
CA ALA A 151 -11.77 6.65 18.62
C ALA A 151 -11.39 7.47 17.37
N LEU A 152 -10.10 7.51 17.03
CA LEU A 152 -9.59 8.19 15.84
C LEU A 152 -10.18 7.58 14.55
N ARG A 153 -10.14 6.26 14.41
CA ARG A 153 -10.74 5.56 13.25
C ARG A 153 -12.22 5.87 13.11
N HIS A 154 -12.98 5.84 14.22
CA HIS A 154 -14.39 6.21 14.21
C HIS A 154 -14.63 7.66 13.78
N ALA A 155 -13.84 8.61 14.28
CA ALA A 155 -13.97 10.01 13.89
C ALA A 155 -13.68 10.22 12.39
N ILE A 156 -12.64 9.56 11.87
CA ILE A 156 -12.27 9.63 10.44
C ILE A 156 -13.35 8.98 9.57
N SER A 157 -13.83 7.78 9.93
CA SER A 157 -14.94 7.13 9.24
C SER A 157 -16.20 8.01 9.25
N ALA A 158 -16.57 8.58 10.40
CA ALA A 158 -17.73 9.46 10.50
C ALA A 158 -17.62 10.70 9.61
N PHE A 159 -16.42 11.29 9.53
CA PHE A 159 -16.14 12.38 8.60
C PHE A 159 -16.36 11.96 7.15
N TYR A 160 -15.69 10.90 6.68
CA TYR A 160 -15.80 10.49 5.29
C TYR A 160 -17.19 9.98 4.91
N LYS A 161 -17.91 9.34 5.83
CA LYS A 161 -19.30 8.93 5.60
C LYS A 161 -20.19 10.13 5.38
N ARG A 162 -19.99 11.21 6.14
CA ARG A 162 -20.75 12.45 5.99
C ARG A 162 -20.39 13.19 4.70
N GLU A 163 -19.11 13.35 4.41
CA GLU A 163 -18.65 14.22 3.31
C GLU A 163 -18.67 13.53 1.93
N LEU A 164 -18.36 12.24 1.88
CA LEU A 164 -18.13 11.50 0.63
C LEU A 164 -19.01 10.25 0.49
N GLN A 165 -19.89 9.99 1.47
CA GLN A 165 -20.71 8.77 1.53
C GLN A 165 -19.85 7.50 1.46
N CYS A 166 -18.63 7.55 2.01
CA CYS A 166 -17.70 6.43 2.05
C CYS A 166 -16.98 6.31 3.40
N GLY A 167 -16.47 5.14 3.73
CA GLY A 167 -15.63 4.94 4.93
C GLY A 167 -16.22 3.97 5.93
N ASP A 168 -16.90 2.94 5.43
CA ASP A 168 -17.36 1.80 6.24
C ASP A 168 -16.21 1.05 6.91
N GLY A 169 -15.02 1.02 6.30
CA GLY A 169 -13.79 0.49 6.89
C GLY A 169 -12.75 1.58 7.12
N SER A 170 -12.17 1.62 8.33
CA SER A 170 -10.97 2.41 8.62
C SER A 170 -9.97 1.59 9.43
N VAL A 171 -8.73 1.59 8.99
CA VAL A 171 -7.57 1.01 9.69
C VAL A 171 -6.57 2.14 9.92
N ALA A 172 -5.99 2.19 11.12
CA ALA A 172 -5.00 3.19 11.48
C ALA A 172 -3.85 2.52 12.23
N HIS A 173 -2.62 2.93 11.90
CA HIS A 173 -1.40 2.46 12.52
C HIS A 173 -0.57 3.66 12.97
N LEU A 174 -0.14 3.65 14.23
CA LEU A 174 0.80 4.62 14.75
C LEU A 174 2.10 3.90 15.08
N VAL A 175 3.20 4.37 14.50
CA VAL A 175 4.53 3.80 14.69
C VAL A 175 5.54 4.91 14.97
N GLU A 176 6.49 4.65 15.86
CA GLU A 176 7.66 5.51 16.02
C GLU A 176 8.72 5.03 15.03
N ARG A 177 8.96 5.81 13.97
CA ARG A 177 9.89 5.41 12.90
C ARG A 177 11.34 5.72 13.26
N SER A 178 11.55 6.82 13.99
CA SER A 178 12.82 7.19 14.58
C SER A 178 12.56 7.89 15.92
N PRO A 179 13.56 7.98 16.82
CA PRO A 179 13.34 8.49 18.17
C PRO A 179 12.67 9.87 18.19
N GLY A 180 11.45 9.94 18.72
CA GLY A 180 10.63 11.15 18.81
C GLY A 180 9.91 11.56 17.51
N VAL A 181 9.97 10.75 16.45
CA VAL A 181 9.26 10.97 15.17
C VAL A 181 8.27 9.83 14.94
N PHE A 182 7.00 10.20 14.88
CA PHE A 182 5.89 9.25 14.78
C PHE A 182 5.25 9.35 13.41
N LEU A 183 4.93 8.21 12.81
CA LEU A 183 4.15 8.10 11.60
C LEU A 183 2.79 7.48 11.93
N LEU A 184 1.72 8.18 11.58
CA LEU A 184 0.34 7.71 11.62
C LEU A 184 -0.13 7.47 10.18
N SER A 185 -0.35 6.22 9.81
CA SER A 185 -1.04 5.87 8.57
C SER A 185 -2.51 5.55 8.85
N VAL A 186 -3.39 5.99 7.96
CA VAL A 186 -4.82 5.71 8.01
C VAL A 186 -5.30 5.31 6.63
N HIS A 187 -5.83 4.10 6.53
CA HIS A 187 -6.50 3.60 5.34
C HIS A 187 -8.00 3.63 5.57
N VAL A 188 -8.70 4.33 4.69
CA VAL A 188 -10.17 4.34 4.65
C VAL A 188 -10.58 3.62 3.37
N LYS A 189 -11.22 2.46 3.55
CA LYS A 189 -11.72 1.64 2.47
C LYS A 189 -13.22 1.49 2.61
N ASP A 190 -13.90 1.56 1.49
CA ASP A 190 -15.35 1.43 1.46
C ASP A 190 -15.82 0.17 0.73
N MET A 191 -17.09 -0.17 0.89
CA MET A 191 -17.75 -1.12 -0.01
C MET A 191 -17.84 -0.55 -1.43
N ALA A 192 -18.00 -1.44 -2.40
CA ALA A 192 -18.19 -1.07 -3.80
C ALA A 192 -19.38 -0.10 -3.96
N MET A 193 -19.11 1.14 -4.36
CA MET A 193 -20.14 2.13 -4.65
C MET A 193 -20.38 2.23 -6.16
N LEU A 194 -21.63 2.37 -6.57
CA LEU A 194 -21.96 2.69 -7.97
C LEU A 194 -21.70 4.18 -8.19
N ARG A 195 -20.64 4.49 -8.93
CA ARG A 195 -20.29 5.85 -9.35
C ARG A 195 -20.85 6.12 -10.74
N LEU A 196 -21.52 7.25 -10.88
CA LEU A 196 -21.94 7.75 -12.18
C LEU A 196 -20.84 8.65 -12.72
N GLU A 197 -20.26 8.27 -13.86
CA GLU A 197 -19.20 9.02 -14.53
C GLU A 197 -19.63 9.31 -15.97
N PHE A 198 -19.50 10.57 -16.40
CA PHE A 198 -19.72 10.92 -17.80
C PHE A 198 -18.48 10.53 -18.63
N GLU A 199 -18.72 9.78 -19.71
CA GLU A 199 -17.74 9.49 -20.74
C GLU A 199 -18.24 10.17 -22.03
N GLY A 200 -17.71 11.36 -22.31
CA GLY A 200 -18.30 12.28 -23.28
C GLY A 200 -19.70 12.73 -22.81
N ALA A 201 -20.70 12.61 -23.68
CA ALA A 201 -22.10 12.92 -23.36
C ALA A 201 -22.85 11.76 -22.68
N THR A 202 -22.19 10.61 -22.46
CA THR A 202 -22.85 9.39 -21.96
C THR A 202 -22.60 9.22 -20.47
N LEU A 203 -23.65 9.16 -19.67
CA LEU A 203 -23.56 8.82 -18.25
C LEU A 203 -23.37 7.30 -18.09
N LYS A 204 -22.19 6.86 -17.65
CA LYS A 204 -21.90 5.45 -17.37
C LYS A 204 -21.92 5.18 -15.87
N ARG A 205 -22.51 4.05 -15.48
CA ARG A 205 -22.47 3.53 -14.11
C ARG A 205 -21.27 2.60 -13.97
N ARG A 206 -20.28 3.01 -13.18
CA ARG A 206 -19.08 2.21 -12.89
C ARG A 206 -19.04 1.86 -11.40
N VAL A 207 -18.48 0.72 -11.05
CA VAL A 207 -18.22 0.40 -9.65
C VAL A 207 -16.92 1.10 -9.24
N GLY A 208 -17.00 2.00 -8.26
CA GLY A 208 -15.86 2.64 -7.62
C GLY A 208 -15.61 2.01 -6.26
N ASN A 209 -14.33 1.79 -5.92
CA ASN A 209 -13.91 1.37 -4.59
C ASN A 209 -13.04 2.50 -4.01
N PRO A 210 -13.62 3.43 -3.22
CA PRO A 210 -12.84 4.44 -2.51
C PRO A 210 -11.76 3.76 -1.67
N ASN A 211 -10.50 4.11 -1.95
CA ASN A 211 -9.36 3.72 -1.14
C ASN A 211 -8.55 5.00 -0.88
N ILE A 212 -8.80 5.61 0.28
CA ILE A 212 -8.12 6.82 0.71
C ILE A 212 -7.03 6.39 1.67
N HIS A 213 -5.78 6.69 1.34
CA HIS A 213 -4.66 6.42 2.22
C HIS A 213 -4.06 7.76 2.67
N MET A 214 -4.01 7.99 3.98
CA MET A 214 -3.46 9.21 4.58
C MET A 214 -2.27 8.84 5.44
N VAL A 215 -1.21 9.64 5.35
CA VAL A 215 -0.01 9.49 6.16
C VAL A 215 0.30 10.82 6.83
N LEU A 216 0.55 10.77 8.13
CA LEU A 216 0.87 11.92 8.96
C LEU A 216 2.15 11.63 9.73
N GLU A 217 3.17 12.47 9.57
CA GLU A 217 4.39 12.42 10.39
C GLU A 217 4.35 13.54 11.42
N TYR A 218 4.67 13.20 12.67
CA TYR A 218 4.69 14.11 13.80
C TYR A 218 6.04 14.05 14.51
N ALA A 219 6.69 15.21 14.65
CA ALA A 219 7.93 15.35 15.41
C ALA A 219 7.65 15.88 16.82
N LYS A 220 7.90 15.08 17.85
CA LYS A 220 7.67 15.43 19.27
C LYS A 220 8.48 16.65 19.73
N SER A 221 9.70 16.81 19.22
CA SER A 221 10.61 17.89 19.62
C SER A 221 10.11 19.27 19.19
N THR A 222 9.51 19.37 18.01
CA THR A 222 9.05 20.64 17.43
C THR A 222 7.55 20.84 17.57
N GLY A 223 6.77 19.75 17.57
CA GLY A 223 5.32 19.79 17.48
C GLY A 223 4.79 19.94 16.05
N VAL A 224 5.69 19.90 15.07
CA VAL A 224 5.37 19.99 13.66
C VAL A 224 4.77 18.67 13.18
N VAL A 225 3.71 18.81 12.39
CA VAL A 225 3.08 17.74 11.63
C VAL A 225 3.27 17.98 10.15
N ARG A 226 3.61 16.92 9.43
CA ARG A 226 3.55 16.86 7.97
C ARG A 226 2.46 15.85 7.59
N THR A 227 1.68 16.12 6.56
CA THR A 227 0.62 15.20 6.10
C THR A 227 0.67 15.00 4.59
N LEU A 228 0.29 13.80 4.17
CA LEU A 228 0.13 13.41 2.78
C LEU A 228 -1.13 12.56 2.62
N VAL A 229 -1.90 12.79 1.55
CA VAL A 229 -3.11 12.01 1.23
C VAL A 229 -2.97 11.42 -0.16
N ARG A 230 -2.86 10.10 -0.22
CA ARG A 230 -2.86 9.30 -1.43
C ARG A 230 -4.31 8.98 -1.80
N GLY A 231 -4.72 9.48 -2.97
CA GLY A 231 -6.09 9.30 -3.45
C GLY A 231 -6.79 10.63 -3.75
N ARG A 232 -6.21 11.39 -4.66
CA ARG A 232 -6.90 12.02 -5.80
C ARG A 232 -5.80 12.59 -6.66
N THR A 233 -5.93 12.43 -7.98
CA THR A 233 -5.58 13.48 -8.93
C THR A 233 -6.28 14.74 -8.43
N VAL A 234 -5.67 15.44 -7.46
CA VAL A 234 -5.90 16.86 -7.29
C VAL A 234 -5.49 17.40 -8.65
N ALA A 235 -6.46 18.04 -9.31
CA ALA A 235 -6.30 18.68 -10.59
C ALA A 235 -4.87 19.15 -10.83
N LEU A 236 -4.39 18.95 -12.06
CA LEU A 236 -3.41 19.84 -12.67
C LEU A 236 -3.59 21.25 -12.05
N ASP A 237 -2.55 21.72 -11.36
CA ASP A 237 -2.42 23.04 -10.70
C ASP A 237 -2.48 23.16 -9.17
N GLY A 238 -2.24 22.08 -8.40
CA GLY A 238 -1.45 22.16 -7.16
C GLY A 238 -1.77 23.25 -6.11
N ARG A 239 -2.99 23.80 -6.08
CA ARG A 239 -3.40 24.85 -5.14
C ARG A 239 -4.80 24.51 -4.62
N ILE A 240 -4.86 24.24 -3.33
CA ILE A 240 -6.13 24.32 -2.59
C ILE A 240 -6.47 25.82 -2.57
N THR A 241 -7.31 26.26 -3.50
CA THR A 241 -7.79 27.65 -3.55
C THR A 241 -8.62 27.95 -2.30
N GLU A 242 -8.59 29.20 -1.82
CA GLU A 242 -9.32 29.65 -0.62
C GLU A 242 -10.83 29.32 -0.66
N ALA A 243 -11.39 29.15 -1.86
CA ALA A 243 -12.76 28.67 -2.07
C ALA A 243 -13.03 27.28 -1.46
N ALA A 244 -12.04 26.38 -1.41
CA ALA A 244 -12.16 25.06 -0.80
C ALA A 244 -12.13 25.10 0.74
N ARG A 245 -11.54 26.13 1.34
CA ARG A 245 -11.58 26.35 2.80
C ARG A 245 -12.91 26.91 3.27
N ALA A 246 -13.60 27.68 2.41
CA ALA A 246 -14.84 28.36 2.77
C ALA A 246 -16.10 27.48 2.70
N ASN A 247 -16.05 26.32 2.01
CA ASN A 247 -17.27 25.51 1.82
C ASN A 247 -16.96 24.00 1.71
N PRO A 248 -16.76 23.30 2.85
CA PRO A 248 -16.35 21.89 2.85
C PRO A 248 -17.38 20.92 2.21
N GLY A 249 -18.66 21.29 2.15
CA GLY A 249 -19.73 20.48 1.53
C GLY A 249 -20.04 20.77 0.06
N GLY A 250 -19.30 21.66 -0.61
CA GLY A 250 -19.71 22.28 -1.86
C GLY A 250 -19.05 21.75 -3.13
N ARG A 251 -19.14 20.45 -3.46
CA ARG A 251 -18.78 19.95 -4.81
C ARG A 251 -19.71 18.88 -5.36
N TYR A 252 -21.02 19.11 -5.24
CA TYR A 252 -22.00 18.61 -6.20
C TYR A 252 -22.97 19.78 -6.44
N LEU A 253 -23.25 20.13 -7.70
CA LEU A 253 -23.99 21.33 -8.15
C LEU A 253 -23.12 22.55 -8.45
N LYS A 254 -22.47 22.56 -9.61
CA LYS A 254 -22.63 23.64 -10.60
C LYS A 254 -21.95 23.27 -11.92
N ARG A 255 -22.71 23.51 -13.01
CA ARG A 255 -22.42 23.39 -14.45
C ARG A 255 -22.83 22.01 -15.01
N LEU A 256 -24.03 21.93 -15.62
CA LEU A 256 -24.34 22.26 -17.03
C LEU A 256 -23.42 21.49 -17.98
#